data_AF-A0A6N3T9A0-F1
#
_entry.id   AF-A0A6N3T9A0-F1
#
_cell.length_a   1.000
_cell.length_b   1.000
_cell.length_c   1.000
_cell.angle_alpha   90.00
_cell.angle_beta   90.00
_cell.angle_gamma   90.00
#
_symmetry.space_group_name_H-M   'P 1'
#
loop_
_entity.id
_entity.type
_entity.pdbx_description
1 polymer ?
#
loop_
_entity_poly.entity_id
_entity_poly.type
_entity_poly.pdbx_seq_one_letter_code
_entity_poly.pdbx_strand_id
1 'polypeptide(L)'
;MAEAEQAILDIEHTYEQERLKQTQARLHRWRSAVGQELDYGAMRAVCEQDDRGYAAIEQQNMKREQAKQAEAEARDIVKNAEHQARTVHTALVRRNALKQTLDREHKHHKHVQEELKRDQQSQMLFAHRMGRSPI
;
A
#
# COMPACT_ATOMS: atom_id res chain seq x y z
N MET A 1 -6.03 -7.11 3.87
CA MET A 1 -7.10 -6.08 3.81
C MET A 1 -8.29 -6.55 4.63
N ALA A 2 -8.99 -7.61 4.22
CA ALA A 2 -10.14 -8.15 4.98
C ALA A 2 -9.84 -8.47 6.47
N GLU A 3 -8.68 -9.06 6.78
CA GLU A 3 -8.29 -9.36 8.18
C GLU A 3 -8.05 -8.09 9.02
N ALA A 4 -7.53 -7.01 8.41
CA ALA A 4 -7.28 -5.75 9.11
C ALA A 4 -8.58 -4.97 9.33
N GLU A 5 -9.48 -4.99 8.33
CA GLU A 5 -10.82 -4.43 8.45
C GLU A 5 -11.62 -5.16 9.53
N GLN A 6 -11.53 -6.50 9.57
CA GLN A 6 -12.17 -7.29 10.63
C GLN A 6 -11.60 -6.96 12.01
N ALA A 7 -10.27 -6.83 12.14
CA ALA A 7 -9.65 -6.47 13.41
C ALA A 7 -10.13 -5.09 13.93
N ILE A 8 -10.36 -4.12 13.04
CA ILE A 8 -10.90 -2.81 13.42
C ILE A 8 -12.33 -2.95 13.89
N LEU A 9 -13.17 -3.69 13.16
CA LEU A 9 -14.55 -3.96 13.56
C LEU A 9 -14.61 -4.66 14.92
N ASP A 10 -13.73 -5.62 15.17
CA ASP A 10 -13.64 -6.32 16.45
C ASP A 10 -13.21 -5.36 17.59
N ILE A 11 -12.28 -4.44 17.32
CA ILE A 11 -11.86 -3.41 18.29
C ILE A 11 -12.99 -2.39 18.55
N GLU A 12 -13.73 -1.97 17.53
CA GLU A 12 -14.89 -1.09 17.72
C GLU A 12 -15.98 -1.79 18.52
N HIS A 13 -16.24 -3.07 18.20
CA HIS A 13 -17.23 -3.86 18.90
C HIS A 13 -16.86 -4.06 20.38
N THR A 14 -15.60 -4.40 20.67
CA THR A 14 -15.12 -4.58 22.06
C THR A 14 -15.17 -3.27 22.85
N TYR A 15 -14.86 -2.13 22.22
CA TYR A 15 -15.02 -0.81 22.83
C TYR A 15 -16.49 -0.53 23.18
N GLU A 16 -17.41 -0.77 22.26
CA GLU A 16 -18.85 -0.56 22.48
C GLU A 16 -19.40 -1.48 23.57
N GLN A 17 -19.02 -2.75 23.56
CA GLN A 17 -19.40 -3.72 24.59
C GLN A 17 -18.91 -3.28 25.98
N GLU A 18 -17.64 -2.88 26.11
CA GLU A 18 -17.09 -2.45 27.40
C GLU A 18 -17.77 -1.16 27.89
N ARG A 19 -17.99 -0.19 26.99
CA ARG A 19 -18.73 1.04 27.29
C ARG A 19 -20.14 0.74 27.81
N LEU A 20 -20.88 -0.13 27.13
CA LEU A 20 -22.24 -0.52 27.53
C LEU A 20 -22.23 -1.23 28.88
N LYS A 21 -21.33 -2.21 29.06
CA LYS A 21 -21.19 -2.98 30.29
C LYS A 21 -20.88 -2.09 31.49
N GLN A 22 -19.91 -1.19 31.37
CA GLN A 22 -19.55 -0.26 32.44
C GLN A 22 -20.66 0.76 32.73
N THR A 23 -21.35 1.24 31.69
CA THR A 23 -22.51 2.15 31.85
C THR A 23 -23.65 1.47 32.61
N GLN A 24 -23.97 0.22 32.25
CA GLN A 24 -25.00 -0.57 32.95
C GLN A 24 -24.58 -0.89 34.38
N ALA A 25 -23.33 -1.28 34.61
CA ALA A 25 -22.81 -1.56 35.95
C ALA A 25 -22.88 -0.32 36.84
N ARG A 26 -22.51 0.85 36.32
CA ARG A 26 -22.65 2.15 37.00
C ARG A 26 -24.11 2.43 37.34
N LEU A 27 -25.01 2.32 36.37
CA LEU A 27 -26.44 2.55 36.59
C LEU A 27 -27.00 1.61 37.67
N HIS A 28 -26.62 0.33 37.68
CA HIS A 28 -27.02 -0.60 38.73
C HIS A 28 -26.49 -0.19 40.10
N ARG A 29 -25.19 0.13 40.22
CA ARG A 29 -24.57 0.59 41.48
C ARG A 29 -25.31 1.79 42.06
N TRP A 30 -25.52 2.82 41.24
CA TRP A 30 -26.20 4.03 41.68
C TRP A 30 -27.67 3.79 42.02
N ARG A 31 -28.40 2.97 41.25
CA ARG A 31 -29.79 2.60 41.59
C ARG A 31 -29.89 1.89 42.93
N SER A 32 -28.98 0.96 43.21
CA SER A 32 -28.94 0.23 44.49
C SER A 32 -28.62 1.15 45.67
N ALA A 33 -27.99 2.29 45.43
CA ALA A 33 -27.61 3.28 46.43
C ALA A 33 -28.68 4.38 46.66
N VAL A 34 -29.70 4.50 45.80
CA VAL A 34 -30.79 5.50 45.98
C VAL A 34 -31.58 5.21 47.26
N GLY A 35 -31.73 6.23 48.10
CA GLY A 35 -32.52 6.15 49.34
C GLY A 35 -31.79 5.47 50.52
N GLN A 36 -30.54 5.06 50.34
CA GLN A 36 -29.68 4.58 51.42
C GLN A 36 -28.88 5.74 52.01
N GLU A 37 -28.81 5.83 53.35
CA GLU A 37 -27.78 6.64 54.00
C GLU A 37 -26.43 5.94 53.81
N LEU A 38 -25.69 6.38 52.79
CA LEU A 38 -24.35 5.88 52.55
C LEU A 38 -23.40 6.52 53.55
N ASP A 39 -22.71 5.69 54.32
CA ASP A 39 -21.52 6.18 55.02
C ASP A 39 -20.45 6.63 54.02
N TYR A 40 -19.51 7.43 54.50
CA TYR A 40 -18.45 7.98 53.67
C TYR A 40 -17.58 6.89 53.00
N GLY A 41 -17.40 5.74 53.64
CA GLY A 41 -16.64 4.62 53.09
C GLY A 41 -17.36 3.95 51.92
N ALA A 42 -18.68 3.73 52.04
CA ALA A 42 -19.54 3.18 51.00
C ALA A 42 -19.63 4.13 49.79
N MET A 43 -19.78 5.43 50.03
CA MET A 43 -19.76 6.43 48.96
C MET A 43 -18.41 6.44 48.22
N ARG A 44 -17.29 6.40 48.96
CA ARG A 44 -15.95 6.32 48.37
C ARG A 44 -15.78 5.06 47.52
N ALA A 45 -16.23 3.90 48.00
CA ALA A 45 -16.13 2.64 47.27
C ALA A 45 -16.91 2.65 45.94
N VAL A 46 -18.09 3.28 45.91
CA VAL A 46 -18.87 3.45 44.67
C VAL A 46 -18.13 4.34 43.67
N CYS A 47 -17.58 5.47 44.13
CA CYS A 47 -16.78 6.36 43.28
C CYS A 47 -15.54 5.65 42.71
N GLU A 48 -14.79 4.90 43.53
CA GLU A 48 -13.62 4.15 43.07
C GLU A 48 -13.97 3.09 42.01
N GLN A 49 -15.15 2.46 42.11
CA GLN A 49 -15.62 1.52 41.10
C GLN A 49 -16.02 2.21 39.79
N ASP A 50 -16.58 3.42 39.87
CA ASP A 50 -16.86 4.25 38.71
C ASP A 50 -15.56 4.68 38.02
N ASP A 51 -14.57 5.17 38.77
CA ASP A 51 -13.26 5.57 38.24
C ASP A 51 -12.55 4.42 37.53
N ARG A 52 -12.58 3.20 38.11
CA ARG A 52 -12.06 2.00 37.44
C ARG A 52 -12.82 1.67 36.16
N GLY A 53 -14.14 1.83 36.16
CA GLY A 53 -14.98 1.63 34.98
C GLY A 53 -14.65 2.64 33.87
N TYR A 54 -14.45 3.91 34.21
CA TYR A 54 -14.04 4.95 33.27
C TYR A 54 -12.65 4.68 32.70
N ALA A 55 -11.69 4.31 33.55
CA ALA A 55 -10.35 3.95 33.11
C ALA A 55 -10.35 2.76 32.13
N ALA A 56 -11.21 1.77 32.36
CA ALA A 56 -11.37 0.63 31.44
C ALA A 56 -11.91 1.06 30.06
N ILE A 57 -12.91 1.95 30.02
CA ILE A 57 -13.44 2.51 28.76
C ILE A 57 -12.35 3.31 28.04
N GLU A 58 -11.63 4.15 28.77
CA GLU A 58 -10.57 5.00 28.20
C GLU A 58 -9.42 4.17 27.63
N GLN A 59 -9.02 3.09 28.30
CA GLN A 59 -8.02 2.16 27.78
C GLN A 59 -8.46 1.51 26.47
N GLN A 60 -9.73 1.12 26.34
CA GLN A 60 -10.26 0.56 25.08
C GLN A 60 -10.36 1.63 23.99
N ASN A 61 -10.73 2.87 24.35
CA ASN A 61 -10.74 3.98 23.41
C ASN A 61 -9.34 4.29 22.86
N MET A 62 -8.30 4.26 23.71
CA MET A 62 -6.91 4.42 23.25
C MET A 62 -6.51 3.33 22.25
N LYS A 63 -6.85 2.07 22.51
CA LYS A 63 -6.58 0.96 21.56
C LYS A 63 -7.31 1.15 20.23
N ARG A 64 -8.56 1.62 20.28
CA ARG A 64 -9.35 1.95 19.08
C ARG A 64 -8.69 3.04 18.25
N GLU A 65 -8.24 4.13 18.88
CA GLU A 65 -7.57 5.22 18.15
C GLU A 65 -6.21 4.80 17.59
N GLN A 66 -5.43 4.00 18.33
CA GLN A 66 -4.19 3.40 17.82
C GLN A 66 -4.43 2.52 16.59
N ALA A 67 -5.49 1.69 16.61
CA ALA A 67 -5.83 0.83 15.48
C ALA A 67 -6.23 1.64 14.24
N LYS A 68 -7.02 2.71 14.40
CA LYS A 68 -7.38 3.62 13.30
C LYS A 68 -6.15 4.33 12.72
N GLN A 69 -5.24 4.78 13.57
CA GLN A 69 -4.01 5.43 13.12
C GLN A 69 -3.14 4.44 12.32
N ALA A 70 -2.96 3.22 12.82
CA ALA A 70 -2.22 2.18 12.12
C ALA A 70 -2.86 1.81 10.77
N GLU A 71 -4.19 1.78 10.68
CA GLU A 71 -4.90 1.59 9.41
C GLU A 71 -4.62 2.71 8.40
N ALA A 72 -4.69 3.97 8.85
CA ALA A 72 -4.41 5.12 8.00
C ALA A 72 -2.97 5.09 7.47
N GLU A 73 -1.99 4.80 8.33
CA GLU A 73 -0.58 4.66 7.95
C GLU A 73 -0.39 3.51 6.94
N ALA A 74 -1.02 2.36 7.16
CA ALA A 74 -0.95 1.22 6.24
C ALA A 74 -1.56 1.57 4.86
N ARG A 75 -2.67 2.30 4.82
CA ARG A 75 -3.29 2.77 3.57
C ARG A 75 -2.37 3.69 2.79
N ASP A 76 -1.72 4.63 3.48
CA ASP A 76 -0.77 5.55 2.84
C ASP A 76 0.46 4.81 2.30
N ILE A 77 0.97 3.80 3.02
CA ILE A 77 2.06 2.94 2.54
C ILE A 77 1.65 2.20 1.26
N VAL A 78 0.47 1.58 1.24
CA VAL A 78 -0.03 0.86 0.06
C VAL A 78 -0.16 1.81 -1.14
N LYS A 79 -0.75 2.99 -0.93
CA LYS A 79 -0.90 4.00 -1.99
C LYS A 79 0.45 4.46 -2.56
N ASN A 80 1.44 4.67 -1.70
CA ASN A 80 2.80 5.02 -2.12
C ASN A 80 3.46 3.87 -2.89
N ALA A 81 3.31 2.64 -2.44
CA ALA A 81 3.82 1.45 -3.12
C ALA A 81 3.17 1.27 -4.51
N GLU A 82 1.86 1.47 -4.64
CA GLU A 82 1.15 1.45 -5.93
C GLU A 82 1.68 2.54 -6.88
N HIS A 83 1.89 3.75 -6.38
CA HIS A 83 2.43 4.85 -7.18
C HIS A 83 3.84 4.55 -7.69
N GLN A 84 4.71 4.00 -6.83
CA GLN A 84 6.05 3.57 -7.20
C GLN A 84 6.01 2.43 -8.24
N ALA A 85 5.14 1.44 -8.04
CA ALA A 85 4.97 0.33 -8.97
C ALA A 85 4.55 0.81 -10.37
N ARG A 86 3.60 1.76 -10.46
CA ARG A 86 3.20 2.38 -11.74
C ARG A 86 4.37 3.10 -12.41
N THR A 87 5.13 3.87 -11.64
CA THR A 87 6.30 4.60 -12.14
C THR A 87 7.35 3.65 -12.72
N VAL A 88 7.69 2.59 -11.97
CA VAL A 88 8.63 1.56 -12.41
C VAL A 88 8.11 0.83 -13.65
N HIS A 89 6.83 0.48 -13.68
CA HIS A 89 6.21 -0.17 -14.83
C HIS A 89 6.32 0.70 -16.09
N THR A 90 5.98 1.99 -16.01
CA THR A 90 6.13 2.92 -17.14
C THR A 90 7.58 3.02 -17.61
N ALA A 91 8.55 3.09 -16.69
CA ALA A 91 9.97 3.10 -17.04
C ALA A 91 10.40 1.81 -17.75
N LEU A 92 9.95 0.65 -17.28
CA LEU A 92 10.23 -0.65 -17.89
C LEU A 92 9.64 -0.77 -19.31
N VAL A 93 8.40 -0.30 -19.50
CA VAL A 93 7.75 -0.28 -20.82
C VAL A 93 8.55 0.59 -21.80
N ARG A 94 8.94 1.80 -21.39
CA ARG A 94 9.77 2.70 -22.22
C ARG A 94 11.11 2.07 -22.56
N ARG A 95 11.79 1.47 -21.58
CA ARG A 95 13.05 0.76 -21.79
C ARG A 95 12.90 -0.38 -22.80
N ASN A 96 11.83 -1.17 -22.71
CA ASN A 96 11.60 -2.28 -23.62
C ASN A 96 11.29 -1.80 -25.05
N ALA A 97 10.53 -0.71 -25.20
CA ALA A 97 10.29 -0.09 -26.51
C ALA A 97 11.61 0.41 -27.13
N LEU A 98 12.46 1.10 -26.36
CA LEU A 98 13.77 1.55 -26.82
C LEU A 98 14.67 0.39 -27.26
N LYS A 99 14.69 -0.72 -26.50
CA LYS A 99 15.43 -1.93 -26.90
C LYS A 99 14.96 -2.47 -28.25
N GLN A 100 13.64 -2.55 -28.46
CA GLN A 100 13.10 -3.01 -29.74
C GLN A 100 13.48 -2.09 -30.90
N THR A 101 13.48 -0.77 -30.68
CA THR A 101 13.93 0.21 -31.70
C THR A 101 15.40 0.00 -32.03
N LEU A 102 16.26 -0.09 -31.01
CA LEU A 102 17.70 -0.34 -31.21
C LEU A 102 17.97 -1.64 -31.96
N ASP A 103 17.25 -2.72 -31.63
CA ASP A 103 17.39 -4.01 -32.32
C ASP A 103 17.00 -3.91 -33.80
N ARG A 104 15.94 -3.15 -34.12
CA ARG A 104 15.51 -2.92 -35.51
C ARG A 104 16.53 -2.09 -36.28
N GLU A 105 17.00 -0.99 -35.70
CA GLU A 105 18.01 -0.12 -36.30
C GLU A 105 19.32 -0.86 -36.54
N HIS A 106 19.76 -1.68 -35.58
CA HIS A 106 20.97 -2.49 -35.72
C HIS A 106 20.86 -3.50 -36.85
N LYS A 107 19.72 -4.21 -36.96
CA LYS A 107 19.46 -5.14 -38.07
C LYS A 107 19.42 -4.41 -39.41
N HIS A 108 18.76 -3.26 -39.48
CA HIS A 108 18.70 -2.46 -40.69
C HIS A 108 20.09 -1.98 -41.11
N HIS A 109 20.88 -1.47 -40.17
CA HIS A 109 22.25 -1.01 -40.45
C HIS A 109 23.14 -2.15 -40.98
N LYS A 110 23.08 -3.33 -40.36
CA LYS A 110 23.79 -4.52 -40.86
C LYS A 110 23.40 -4.87 -42.29
N HIS A 111 22.10 -4.87 -42.58
CA HIS A 111 21.59 -5.18 -43.92
C HIS A 111 22.10 -4.19 -44.97
N VAL A 112 22.03 -2.89 -44.68
CA VAL A 112 22.52 -1.84 -45.58
C VAL A 112 24.04 -1.96 -45.79
N GLN A 113 24.81 -2.27 -44.75
CA GLN A 113 26.25 -2.53 -44.89
C GLN A 113 26.54 -3.73 -45.80
N GLU A 114 25.77 -4.81 -45.68
CA GLU A 114 25.92 -6.00 -46.52
C GLU A 114 25.55 -5.74 -47.98
N GLU A 115 24.50 -4.95 -48.24
CA GLU A 115 24.14 -4.47 -49.57
C GLU A 115 25.25 -3.62 -50.19
N LEU A 116 25.74 -2.63 -49.44
CA LEU A 116 26.79 -1.74 -49.93
C LEU A 116 28.09 -2.51 -50.27
N LYS A 117 28.45 -3.52 -49.48
CA LYS A 117 29.58 -4.41 -49.80
C LYS A 117 29.34 -5.23 -51.07
N ARG A 118 28.14 -5.77 -51.27
CA ARG A 118 27.78 -6.54 -52.48
C ARG A 118 27.81 -5.66 -53.74
N ASP A 119 27.32 -4.43 -53.62
CA ASP A 119 27.33 -3.46 -54.72
C ASP A 119 28.76 -3.06 -55.09
N GLN A 120 29.60 -2.75 -54.09
CA GLN A 120 31.02 -2.46 -54.31
C GLN A 120 31.75 -3.62 -55.01
N GLN A 121 31.52 -4.86 -54.55
CA GLN A 121 32.09 -6.05 -55.20
C GLN A 121 31.62 -6.21 -56.65
N SER A 122 30.33 -5.98 -56.90
CA SER A 122 29.75 -6.05 -58.26
C SER A 122 30.35 -4.99 -59.18
N GLN A 123 30.52 -3.76 -58.70
CA GLN A 123 31.15 -2.67 -59.46
C GLN A 123 32.62 -2.98 -59.78
N MET A 124 33.40 -3.50 -58.81
CA MET A 124 34.78 -3.91 -59.06
C MET A 124 34.89 -5.00 -60.12
N LEU A 125 34.01 -6.02 -60.07
CA LEU A 125 33.96 -7.09 -61.06
C LEU A 125 33.59 -6.56 -62.46
N PHE A 126 32.62 -5.64 -62.53
CA PHE A 126 32.23 -4.99 -63.77
C PHE A 126 33.38 -4.18 -64.38
N ALA A 127 34.01 -3.31 -63.58
CA ALA A 127 35.15 -2.50 -64.02
C ALA A 127 36.31 -3.38 -64.54
N HIS A 128 36.60 -4.48 -63.85
CA HIS A 128 37.62 -5.42 -64.26
C HIS A 128 37.28 -6.17 -65.56
N ARG A 129 36.00 -6.47 -65.83
CA ARG A 129 35.56 -7.04 -67.11
C ARG A 129 35.67 -6.03 -68.25
N MET A 130 35.28 -4.77 -68.01
CA MET A 130 35.37 -3.70 -69.02
C MET A 130 36.82 -3.33 -69.35
N GLY A 131 37.72 -3.31 -68.37
CA GLY A 131 39.15 -3.05 -68.59
C GLY A 131 39.93 -4.19 -69.26
N ARG A 132 39.33 -5.39 -69.34
CA ARG A 132 39.90 -6.56 -70.04
C ARG A 132 39.29 -6.81 -71.42
N SER A 133 38.32 -5.99 -71.85
CA SER A 133 37.81 -6.04 -73.22
C SER A 133 38.77 -5.24 -74.12
N PRO A 134 39.55 -5.87 -75.01
CA PRO A 134 40.29 -5.13 -76.01
C PRO A 134 39.28 -4.57 -77.01
N ILE A 135 39.33 -3.26 -77.23
CA ILE A 135 38.90 -2.69 -78.52
C ILE A 135 39.99 -3.01 -79.52
#